data_AF-A0A6G3YUX1-F1
#
_entry.id   AF-A0A6G3YUX1-F1
#
_cell.length_a   1.000
_cell.length_b   1.000
_cell.length_c   1.000
_cell.angle_alpha   90.00
_cell.angle_beta   90.00
_cell.angle_gamma   90.00
#
_symmetry.space_group_name_H-M   'P 1'
#
loop_
_entity.id
_entity.type
_entity.pdbx_description
1 polymer ?
#
loop_
_entity_poly.entity_id
_entity_poly.type
_entity_poly.pdbx_seq_one_letter_code
_entity_poly.pdbx_strand_id
1 'polypeptide(L)' 'MPLAVYREVAAHLRQISGVTTGLLPQTSKTFDYLQSQVGGLWIRYSADAVDICQPQVEAILTYYGDRYGNWETLSK' A
#
# COMPACT_ATOMS: atom_id res chain seq x y z
N MET A 1 -9.16 1.91 5.40
CA MET A 1 -8.05 2.81 5.81
C MET A 1 -8.22 4.22 5.24
N PRO A 2 -7.81 5.29 5.95
CA PRO A 2 -7.81 6.69 5.47
C PRO A 2 -6.78 7.00 4.36
N LEU A 3 -7.03 8.05 3.56
CA LEU A 3 -6.11 8.52 2.51
C LEU A 3 -4.69 8.83 3.02
N ALA A 4 -4.59 9.47 4.19
CA ALA A 4 -3.30 9.83 4.78
C ALA A 4 -2.45 8.58 5.05
N VAL A 5 -3.06 7.52 5.57
CA VAL A 5 -2.40 6.23 5.84
C VAL A 5 -1.89 5.62 4.54
N TYR A 6 -2.70 5.58 3.48
CA TYR A 6 -2.25 5.10 2.17
C TYR A 6 -1.04 5.88 1.63
N ARG A 7 -1.05 7.21 1.77
CA ARG A 7 0.07 8.06 1.31
C ARG A 7 1.34 7.82 2.12
N GLU A 8 1.21 7.63 3.42
CA GLU A 8 2.33 7.39 4.33
C GLU A 8 2.96 6.00 4.08
N VAL A 9 2.13 4.96 3.94
CA VAL A 9 2.58 3.61 3.56
C VAL A 9 3.33 3.66 2.23
N ALA A 10 2.77 4.33 1.22
CA ALA A 10 3.44 4.50 -0.07
C ALA A 10 4.75 5.29 0.03
N ALA A 11 4.87 6.24 0.97
CA ALA A 11 6.11 6.96 1.21
C ALA A 11 7.20 6.06 1.82
N HIS A 12 6.86 5.23 2.80
CA HIS A 12 7.81 4.28 3.40
C HIS A 12 8.25 3.19 2.41
N LEU A 13 7.31 2.61 1.66
CA LEU A 13 7.62 1.58 0.67
C LEU A 13 8.57 2.07 -0.44
N ARG A 14 8.50 3.36 -0.81
CA ARG A 14 9.42 3.96 -1.80
C ARG A 14 10.87 4.07 -1.32
N GLN A 15 11.12 3.97 -0.02
CA GLN A 15 12.48 4.02 0.54
C GLN A 15 13.18 2.66 0.45
N ILE A 16 12.44 1.58 0.20
CA ILE A 16 13.00 0.24 0.07
C ILE A 16 13.60 0.07 -1.33
N SER A 17 14.89 -0.24 -1.38
CA SER A 17 15.57 -0.57 -2.64
C SER A 17 14.94 -1.80 -3.28
N GLY A 18 14.67 -1.73 -4.58
CA GLY A 18 13.99 -2.81 -5.31
C GLY A 18 12.46 -2.82 -5.17
N VAL A 19 11.85 -1.79 -4.57
CA VAL A 19 10.39 -1.64 -4.48
C VAL A 19 9.92 -0.42 -5.27
N THR A 20 8.95 -0.63 -6.17
CA THR A 20 8.16 0.47 -6.74
C THR A 20 6.73 0.39 -6.21
N THR A 21 6.14 1.53 -5.85
CA THR A 21 4.75 1.57 -5.39
C THR A 21 4.02 2.84 -5.83
N GLY A 22 2.69 2.76 -5.86
CA GLY A 22 1.80 3.89 -6.11
C GLY A 22 0.40 3.62 -5.58
N LEU A 23 -0.48 4.61 -5.75
CA LEU A 23 -1.87 4.52 -5.30
C LEU A 23 -2.76 4.10 -6.48
N LEU A 24 -3.74 3.26 -6.19
CA LEU A 24 -4.80 2.91 -7.13
C LEU A 24 -5.90 4.00 -7.06
N PRO A 25 -6.46 4.42 -8.21
CA PRO A 25 -7.55 5.38 -8.21
C PRO A 25 -8.76 4.83 -7.47
N GLN A 26 -9.56 5.71 -6.89
CA GLN A 26 -10.87 5.34 -6.32
C GLN A 26 -11.84 5.00 -7.45
N THR A 27 -12.57 3.88 -7.30
CA THR A 27 -13.54 3.39 -8.29
C THR A 27 -14.99 3.58 -7.86
N SER A 28 -15.23 4.03 -6.62
CA SER A 28 -16.56 4.42 -6.14
C SER A 28 -17.17 5.48 -7.06
N LYS A 29 -18.43 5.26 -7.46
CA LYS A 29 -19.19 6.18 -8.33
C LYS A 29 -19.80 7.35 -7.55
N THR A 30 -19.74 7.32 -6.23
CA THR A 30 -20.32 8.32 -5.34
C THR A 30 -19.25 8.88 -4.43
N PHE A 31 -19.21 10.20 -4.27
CA PHE A 31 -18.30 10.85 -3.34
C PHE A 31 -18.79 10.71 -1.90
N ASP A 32 -17.93 10.23 -1.00
CA ASP A 32 -18.17 10.12 0.44
C ASP A 32 -16.91 10.55 1.19
N TYR A 33 -17.04 11.54 2.08
CA TYR A 33 -15.94 12.04 2.91
C TYR A 33 -15.38 10.98 3.87
N LEU A 34 -16.17 9.96 4.21
CA LEU A 34 -15.77 8.87 5.08
C LEU A 34 -15.02 7.76 4.32
N GLN A 35 -15.03 7.80 2.99
CA GLN A 35 -14.27 6.88 2.15
C GLN A 35 -12.89 7.44 1.80
N SER A 36 -11.91 6.55 1.64
CA SER A 36 -10.62 6.92 1.09
C SER A 36 -10.78 7.46 -0.33
N GLN A 37 -10.06 8.52 -0.68
CA GLN A 37 -10.03 9.04 -2.06
C GLN A 37 -9.14 8.21 -3.00
N VAL A 38 -8.59 7.09 -2.52
CA VAL A 38 -7.86 6.09 -3.29
C VAL A 38 -8.42 4.71 -3.03
N GLY A 39 -8.41 3.85 -4.05
CA GLY A 39 -8.95 2.49 -3.97
C GLY A 39 -7.99 1.48 -3.32
N GLY A 40 -6.70 1.83 -3.21
CA GLY A 40 -5.68 0.96 -2.67
C GLY A 40 -4.27 1.44 -3.02
N LEU A 41 -3.31 0.53 -2.92
CA LEU A 41 -1.94 0.73 -3.38
C LEU A 41 -1.51 -0.49 -4.21
N TRP A 42 -0.57 -0.28 -5.11
CA TRP A 42 0.12 -1.37 -5.81
C TRP A 42 1.58 -1.41 -5.39
N ILE A 43 2.14 -2.61 -5.30
CA ILE A 43 3.55 -2.84 -4.97
C ILE A 43 4.13 -3.71 -6.07
N ARG A 44 5.30 -3.34 -6.57
CA ARG A 44 6.07 -4.12 -7.52
C ARG A 44 7.47 -4.32 -6.97
N TYR A 45 7.87 -5.58 -6.89
CA TYR A 45 9.21 -5.99 -6.50
C TYR A 45 10.10 -6.11 -7.74
N SER A 46 11.36 -5.73 -7.59
CA SER A 46 12.40 -6.02 -8.58
C SER A 46 12.80 -7.49 -8.46
N ALA A 47 12.91 -8.18 -9.60
CA ALA A 47 13.13 -9.63 -9.64
C ALA A 47 14.47 -10.06 -9.00
N ASP A 48 15.46 -9.18 -9.02
CA ASP A 48 16.80 -9.35 -8.45
C ASP A 48 16.88 -9.09 -6.94
N ALA A 49 15.85 -8.49 -6.34
CA ALA A 49 15.88 -8.04 -4.95
C ALA A 49 14.69 -8.54 -4.11
N VAL A 50 13.77 -9.34 -4.68
CA VAL A 50 12.50 -9.72 -4.03
C VAL A 50 12.72 -10.37 -2.65
N ASP A 51 13.65 -11.30 -2.54
CA ASP A 51 13.93 -12.01 -1.28
C ASP A 51 14.49 -11.07 -0.19
N ILE A 52 15.10 -9.95 -0.59
CA ILE A 52 15.69 -8.97 0.32
C ILE A 52 14.63 -7.95 0.74
N CYS A 53 13.82 -7.46 -0.20
CA CYS A 53 12.91 -6.36 0.05
C CYS A 53 11.52 -6.81 0.57
N GLN A 54 11.07 -8.02 0.25
CA GLN A 54 9.75 -8.52 0.66
C GLN A 54 9.56 -8.52 2.19
N PRO A 55 10.51 -9.00 3.03
CA PRO A 55 10.34 -8.95 4.49
C PRO A 55 10.19 -7.52 5.04
N GLN A 56 10.87 -6.55 4.43
CA GLN A 56 10.77 -5.13 4.83
C GLN A 56 9.39 -4.56 4.46
N VAL A 57 8.87 -4.91 3.28
CA VAL A 57 7.51 -4.54 2.87
C VAL A 57 6.48 -5.14 3.81
N GLU A 58 6.59 -6.43 4.13
CA GLU A 58 5.68 -7.11 5.05
C GLU A 58 5.68 -6.49 6.45
N ALA A 59 6.85 -6.10 6.97
CA ALA A 59 6.95 -5.41 8.26
C ALA A 59 6.22 -4.06 8.25
N ILE A 60 6.37 -3.26 7.19
CA ILE A 60 5.64 -1.99 7.03
C ILE A 60 4.13 -2.26 6.96
N LEU A 61 3.70 -3.19 6.09
CA LEU A 61 2.28 -3.50 5.93
C LEU A 61 1.67 -3.98 7.25
N THR A 62 2.35 -4.87 7.98
CA THR A 62 1.90 -5.35 9.30
C THR A 62 1.73 -4.20 10.28
N TYR A 63 2.71 -3.31 10.39
CA TYR A 63 2.66 -2.16 11.30
C TYR A 63 1.42 -1.27 11.07
N TYR A 64 1.08 -0.97 9.81
CA TYR A 64 -0.10 -0.16 9.50
C TYR A 64 -1.40 -0.97 9.58
N GLY A 65 -1.34 -2.27 9.25
CA GLY A 65 -2.47 -3.19 9.33
C GLY A 65 -3.03 -3.28 10.75
N ASP A 66 -2.14 -3.49 11.72
CA ASP A 66 -2.48 -3.61 13.15
C ASP A 66 -3.17 -2.35 13.72
N ARG A 67 -2.93 -1.17 13.12
CA ARG A 67 -3.43 0.12 13.60
C ARG A 67 -4.66 0.63 12.86
N TYR A 68 -4.78 0.32 11.58
CA TYR A 68 -5.77 0.96 10.68
C TYR A 68 -6.68 -0.03 9.95
N GLY A 69 -6.53 -1.34 10.21
CA GLY A 69 -7.31 -2.43 9.64
C GLY A 69 -6.48 -3.31 8.68
N ASN A 70 -6.88 -4.56 8.48
CA ASN A 70 -6.10 -5.49 7.66
C ASN A 70 -6.05 -5.08 6.18
N TRP A 71 -4.94 -5.43 5.52
CA TRP A 71 -4.80 -5.31 4.07
C TRP A 71 -5.51 -6.45 3.36
N GLU A 72 -6.20 -6.12 2.27
CA GLU A 72 -6.77 -7.11 1.36
C GLU A 72 -5.94 -7.14 0.09
N THR A 73 -5.51 -8.34 -0.32
CA THR A 73 -4.81 -8.52 -1.59
C THR A 73 -5.84 -8.61 -2.71
N LEU A 74 -5.78 -7.67 -3.65
CA LEU A 74 -6.57 -7.73 -4.87
C LEU A 74 -5.85 -8.65 -5.86
N SER A 75 -6.31 -9.90 -5.98
CA SER A 75 -5.94 -10.74 -7.12
C SER A 75 -6.68 -10.25 -8.36
N LYS A 76 -5.94 -9.96 -9.43
CA LYS A 76 -6.49 -9.83 -10.78
C LYS A 76 -6.62 -11.19 -11.42
#